data_AF-A0A5C1MBC5-F1
#
_entry.id   AF-A0A5C1MBC5-F1
#
_cell.length_a   1.000
_cell.length_b   1.000
_cell.length_c   1.000
_cell.angle_alpha   90.00
_cell.angle_beta   90.00
_cell.angle_gamma   90.00
#
_symmetry.space_group_name_H-M   'P 1'
#
loop_
_entity.id
_entity.type
_entity.pdbx_description
1 polymer ?
#
loop_
_entity_poly.entity_id
_entity_poly.type
_entity_poly.pdbx_seq_one_letter_code
_entity_poly.pdbx_strand_id
1 'polypeptide(L)'
;MAVCISIFLVWHYVQRSKDVPAMGEARFILSPAEQQEFSHKGEGGDSESAYKMSLYYDFVALDHPKAIYWLKKAALNGHTLAQYNLGHSYLYEDVVKDKVKAKYWLKKAAQKNYTSAILLLKEFDNHRQPHQNRTHKTAHHSIKEHKG
;
A
#
# COMPACT_ATOMS: atom_id res chain seq x y z
N MET A 1 30.84 -0.59 -50.77
CA MET A 1 30.94 0.65 -49.97
C MET A 1 30.30 0.37 -48.64
N ALA A 2 31.13 0.30 -47.61
CA ALA A 2 30.78 -0.10 -46.25
C ALA A 2 30.21 1.09 -45.45
N VAL A 3 29.64 0.73 -44.30
CA VAL A 3 29.42 1.53 -43.07
C VAL A 3 28.00 2.10 -42.87
N CYS A 4 27.15 1.28 -42.24
CA CYS A 4 26.74 1.44 -40.83
C CYS A 4 26.53 2.86 -40.25
N ILE A 5 25.76 3.74 -40.90
CA ILE A 5 25.28 4.97 -40.25
C ILE A 5 23.76 4.94 -40.11
N SER A 6 23.27 4.12 -39.19
CA SER A 6 21.92 4.29 -38.63
C SER A 6 21.79 3.84 -37.17
N ILE A 7 22.83 3.22 -36.59
CA ILE A 7 22.89 2.98 -35.14
C ILE A 7 23.31 4.26 -34.38
N PHE A 8 24.03 5.19 -35.01
CA PHE A 8 24.41 6.45 -34.37
C PHE A 8 23.22 7.40 -34.13
N LEU A 9 22.20 7.42 -35.01
CA LEU A 9 20.99 8.20 -34.79
C LEU A 9 20.08 7.58 -33.72
N VAL A 10 20.04 6.25 -33.60
CA VAL A 10 19.36 5.58 -32.49
C VAL A 10 20.11 5.84 -31.17
N TRP A 11 21.44 5.87 -31.18
CA TRP A 11 22.24 6.20 -30.00
C TRP A 11 22.14 7.68 -29.59
N HIS A 12 22.05 8.61 -30.56
CA HIS A 12 21.76 10.02 -30.29
C HIS A 12 20.31 10.28 -29.87
N TYR A 13 19.35 9.49 -30.37
CA TYR A 13 17.96 9.54 -29.92
C TYR A 13 17.84 9.08 -28.46
N VAL A 14 18.63 8.08 -28.07
CA VAL A 14 18.75 7.61 -26.67
C VAL A 14 19.49 8.60 -25.76
N GLN A 15 20.27 9.56 -26.29
CA GLN A 15 20.92 10.63 -25.51
C GLN A 15 20.04 11.89 -25.31
N ARG A 16 18.82 11.94 -25.85
CA ARG A 16 17.84 12.99 -25.57
C ARG A 16 16.97 12.67 -24.34
N SER A 17 17.52 11.90 -23.38
CA SER A 17 16.91 11.53 -22.11
C SER A 17 17.26 12.51 -20.97
N LYS A 18 17.41 13.81 -21.28
CA LYS A 18 17.77 14.84 -20.30
C LYS A 18 16.68 15.87 -20.01
N ASP A 19 15.48 15.68 -20.53
CA ASP A 19 14.31 16.38 -20.03
C ASP A 19 13.64 15.49 -18.97
N VAL A 20 14.32 15.30 -17.84
CA VAL A 20 13.63 14.91 -16.61
C VAL A 20 13.00 16.21 -16.11
N PRO A 21 11.69 16.44 -16.29
CA PRO A 21 11.08 17.63 -15.75
C PRO A 21 11.29 17.60 -14.23
N ALA A 22 11.76 18.73 -13.71
CA ALA A 22 12.05 18.92 -12.30
C ALA A 22 10.89 18.39 -11.44
N MET A 23 11.23 17.63 -10.39
CA MET A 23 10.32 17.40 -9.26
C MET A 23 9.93 18.78 -8.70
N GLY A 24 8.83 19.35 -9.18
CA GLY A 24 8.49 20.74 -8.89
C GLY A 24 7.03 21.13 -9.09
N GLU A 25 6.27 20.39 -9.89
CA GLU A 25 4.82 20.59 -9.97
C GLU A 25 4.11 19.26 -9.78
N ALA A 26 3.29 19.18 -8.73
CA ALA A 26 2.43 18.04 -8.45
C ALA A 26 1.31 17.93 -9.50
N ARG A 27 1.68 17.61 -10.75
CA ARG A 27 0.72 17.20 -11.75
C ARG A 27 0.32 15.78 -11.41
N PHE A 28 -0.81 15.63 -10.73
CA PHE A 28 -1.41 14.33 -10.37
C PHE A 28 -1.71 13.46 -11.61
N ILE A 29 -1.71 14.07 -12.80
CA ILE A 29 -1.96 13.40 -14.07
C ILE A 29 -0.62 13.04 -14.72
N LEU A 30 -0.31 11.74 -14.74
CA LEU A 30 0.81 11.17 -15.48
C LEU A 30 0.62 11.37 -16.98
N SER A 31 1.64 11.87 -17.67
CA SER A 31 1.69 11.88 -19.14
C SER A 31 1.71 10.45 -19.70
N PRO A 32 1.32 10.24 -20.97
CA PRO A 32 1.37 8.91 -21.59
C PRO A 32 2.75 8.25 -21.52
N ALA A 33 3.83 9.04 -21.63
CA ALA A 33 5.20 8.55 -21.53
C ALA A 33 5.52 8.06 -20.11
N GLU A 34 5.13 8.82 -19.08
CA GLU A 34 5.32 8.41 -17.68
C GLU A 34 4.50 7.17 -17.32
N GLN A 35 3.27 7.06 -17.84
CA GLN A 35 2.46 5.85 -17.65
C GLN A 35 3.15 4.62 -18.26
N GLN A 36 3.71 4.76 -19.47
CA GLN A 36 4.47 3.69 -20.11
C GLN A 36 5.73 3.33 -19.33
N GLU A 37 6.49 4.33 -18.86
CA GLU A 37 7.70 4.11 -18.08
C GLU A 37 7.40 3.43 -16.74
N PHE A 38 6.45 3.95 -15.97
CA PHE A 38 6.09 3.40 -14.67
C PHE A 38 5.43 2.03 -14.77
N SER A 39 4.63 1.78 -15.81
CA SER A 39 4.11 0.44 -16.06
C SER A 39 5.24 -0.55 -16.35
N HIS A 40 6.18 -0.22 -17.24
CA HIS A 40 7.33 -1.09 -17.53
C HIS A 40 8.20 -1.34 -16.29
N LYS A 41 8.54 -0.29 -15.53
CA LYS A 41 9.34 -0.40 -14.29
C LYS A 41 8.61 -1.20 -13.21
N GLY A 42 7.32 -0.93 -13.02
CA GLY A 42 6.48 -1.65 -12.06
C GLY A 42 6.30 -3.13 -12.41
N GLU A 43 6.18 -3.45 -13.70
CA GLU A 43 6.24 -4.84 -14.19
C GLU A 43 7.59 -5.49 -13.88
N GLY A 44 8.68 -4.74 -14.02
CA GLY A 44 10.05 -5.15 -13.67
C GLY A 44 10.37 -5.21 -12.16
N GLY A 45 9.38 -4.96 -11.30
CA GLY A 45 9.52 -5.09 -9.84
C GLY A 45 9.74 -3.78 -9.08
N ASP A 46 9.81 -2.63 -9.76
CA ASP A 46 9.94 -1.35 -9.09
C ASP A 46 8.67 -1.00 -8.30
N SER A 47 8.79 -1.03 -6.98
CA SER A 47 7.63 -0.94 -6.09
C SER A 47 7.01 0.47 -6.08
N GLU A 48 7.80 1.51 -6.30
CA GLU A 48 7.35 2.90 -6.37
C GLU A 48 6.57 3.16 -7.66
N SER A 49 7.09 2.73 -8.80
CA SER A 49 6.41 2.85 -10.10
C SER A 49 5.08 2.08 -10.11
N ALA A 50 5.07 0.86 -9.56
CA ALA A 50 3.83 0.11 -9.38
C ALA A 50 2.84 0.85 -8.46
N TYR A 51 3.31 1.48 -7.38
CA TYR A 51 2.44 2.27 -6.51
C TYR A 51 1.87 3.50 -7.21
N LYS A 52 2.68 4.23 -7.99
CA LYS A 52 2.20 5.37 -8.80
C LYS A 52 1.17 4.95 -9.83
N MET A 53 1.36 3.82 -10.50
CA MET A 53 0.35 3.27 -11.41
C MET A 53 -0.94 2.91 -10.68
N SER A 54 -0.85 2.37 -9.46
CA SER A 54 -2.05 2.13 -8.64
C SER A 54 -2.81 3.43 -8.37
N LEU A 55 -2.12 4.50 -7.97
CA LEU A 55 -2.76 5.79 -7.70
C LEU A 55 -3.41 6.37 -8.96
N TYR A 56 -2.74 6.25 -10.11
CA TYR A 56 -3.30 6.66 -11.39
C TYR A 56 -4.62 5.93 -11.69
N TYR A 57 -4.63 4.60 -11.56
CA TYR A 57 -5.85 3.85 -11.84
C TYR A 57 -6.96 4.12 -10.82
N ASP A 58 -6.62 4.35 -9.55
CA ASP A 58 -7.62 4.57 -8.50
C ASP A 58 -8.29 5.94 -8.60
N PHE A 59 -7.50 6.99 -8.87
CA PHE A 59 -7.98 8.37 -8.76
C PHE A 59 -8.13 9.10 -10.10
N VAL A 60 -7.46 8.64 -11.17
CA VAL A 60 -7.51 9.29 -12.50
C VAL A 60 -8.35 8.47 -13.47
N ALA A 61 -8.00 7.19 -13.68
CA ALA A 61 -8.74 6.33 -14.60
C ALA A 61 -9.99 5.69 -13.95
N LEU A 62 -10.12 5.77 -12.63
CA LEU A 62 -11.21 5.20 -11.83
C LEU A 62 -11.45 3.71 -12.12
N ASP A 63 -10.36 2.97 -12.39
CA ASP A 63 -10.33 1.53 -12.65
C ASP A 63 -9.78 0.81 -11.41
N HIS A 64 -10.63 0.65 -10.39
CA HIS A 64 -10.24 0.02 -9.12
C HIS A 64 -9.67 -1.40 -9.28
N PRO A 65 -10.19 -2.27 -10.17
CA PRO A 65 -9.56 -3.58 -10.41
C PRO A 65 -8.10 -3.47 -10.86
N LYS A 66 -7.78 -2.55 -11.79
CA LYS A 66 -6.38 -2.30 -12.18
C LYS A 66 -5.58 -1.65 -11.06
N ALA A 67 -6.17 -0.74 -10.30
CA ALA A 67 -5.50 -0.15 -9.13
C ALA A 67 -5.05 -1.25 -8.15
N ILE A 68 -5.95 -2.15 -7.77
CA ILE A 68 -5.64 -3.29 -6.88
C ILE A 68 -4.58 -4.22 -7.46
N TYR A 69 -4.55 -4.43 -8.78
CA TYR A 69 -3.48 -5.19 -9.45
C TYR A 69 -2.10 -4.56 -9.21
N TRP A 70 -1.97 -3.26 -9.48
CA TRP A 70 -0.71 -2.54 -9.29
C TRP A 70 -0.33 -2.41 -7.82
N LEU A 71 -1.32 -2.21 -6.96
CA LEU A 71 -1.14 -2.15 -5.51
C LEU A 71 -0.60 -3.47 -4.95
N LYS A 72 -1.10 -4.61 -5.43
CA LYS A 72 -0.57 -5.94 -5.11
C LYS A 72 0.89 -6.08 -5.51
N LYS A 73 1.27 -5.63 -6.70
CA LYS A 73 2.67 -5.65 -7.16
C LYS A 73 3.58 -4.83 -6.26
N ALA A 74 3.21 -3.58 -6.00
CA ALA A 74 3.95 -2.71 -5.10
C ALA A 74 4.09 -3.33 -3.69
N ALA A 75 2.99 -3.88 -3.15
CA ALA A 75 2.98 -4.50 -1.82
C ALA A 75 3.86 -5.76 -1.74
N LEU A 76 3.85 -6.60 -2.78
CA LEU A 76 4.70 -7.79 -2.90
C LEU A 76 6.19 -7.42 -2.94
N ASN A 77 6.54 -6.33 -3.63
CA ASN A 77 7.89 -5.79 -3.68
C ASN A 77 8.26 -4.92 -2.45
N GLY A 78 7.44 -4.94 -1.41
CA GLY A 78 7.78 -4.34 -0.12
C GLY A 78 7.38 -2.88 0.05
N HIS A 79 6.61 -2.28 -0.85
CA HIS A 79 6.19 -0.89 -0.70
C HIS A 79 5.24 -0.72 0.51
N THR A 80 5.66 0.01 1.54
CA THR A 80 4.95 0.08 2.82
C THR A 80 3.55 0.67 2.69
N LEU A 81 3.40 1.77 1.94
CA LEU A 81 2.08 2.38 1.73
C LEU A 81 1.18 1.46 0.91
N ALA A 82 1.73 0.69 -0.03
CA ALA A 82 0.94 -0.23 -0.83
C ALA A 82 0.42 -1.40 0.03
N GLN A 83 1.24 -1.90 0.95
CA GLN A 83 0.82 -2.91 1.93
C GLN A 83 -0.29 -2.39 2.82
N TYR A 84 -0.19 -1.15 3.30
CA TYR A 84 -1.25 -0.54 4.09
C TYR A 84 -2.54 -0.36 3.27
N ASN A 85 -2.46 0.28 2.11
CA ASN A 85 -3.62 0.54 1.25
C ASN A 85 -4.28 -0.77 0.82
N LEU A 86 -3.52 -1.80 0.45
CA LEU A 86 -4.07 -3.10 0.09
C LEU A 86 -4.77 -3.77 1.28
N GLY A 87 -4.20 -3.64 2.47
CA GLY A 87 -4.83 -4.08 3.71
C GLY A 87 -6.14 -3.34 4.00
N HIS A 88 -6.18 -2.03 3.74
CA HIS A 88 -7.34 -1.18 3.89
C HIS A 88 -8.45 -1.52 2.87
N SER A 89 -8.10 -1.69 1.60
CA SER A 89 -9.03 -2.13 0.54
C SER A 89 -9.68 -3.47 0.91
N TYR A 90 -8.90 -4.45 1.37
CA TYR A 90 -9.43 -5.73 1.83
C TYR A 90 -10.35 -5.63 3.06
N LEU A 91 -10.31 -4.52 3.82
CA LEU A 91 -11.15 -4.35 4.99
C LEU A 91 -12.48 -3.67 4.67
N TYR A 92 -12.43 -2.64 3.81
CA TYR A 92 -13.54 -1.72 3.60
C TYR A 92 -14.17 -1.76 2.21
N GLU A 93 -13.45 -2.21 1.18
CA GLU A 93 -14.02 -2.32 -0.17
C GLU A 93 -14.77 -3.64 -0.32
N ASP A 94 -16.09 -3.57 -0.46
CA ASP A 94 -16.95 -4.76 -0.53
C ASP A 94 -16.61 -5.69 -1.72
N VAL A 95 -16.04 -5.14 -2.79
CA VAL A 95 -15.64 -5.89 -3.99
C VAL A 95 -14.51 -6.89 -3.71
N VAL A 96 -13.58 -6.55 -2.80
CA VAL A 96 -12.40 -7.37 -2.53
C VAL A 96 -12.33 -7.88 -1.10
N LYS A 97 -13.30 -7.51 -0.24
CA LYS A 97 -13.31 -7.73 1.20
C LYS A 97 -12.82 -9.11 1.63
N ASP A 98 -11.73 -9.13 2.40
CA ASP A 98 -11.12 -10.33 2.96
C ASP A 98 -10.33 -9.95 4.22
N LYS A 99 -10.94 -10.18 5.39
CA LYS A 99 -10.34 -9.81 6.69
C LYS A 99 -9.03 -10.53 6.97
N VAL A 100 -8.82 -11.74 6.43
CA VAL A 100 -7.58 -12.51 6.64
C VAL A 100 -6.46 -11.87 5.83
N LYS A 101 -6.71 -11.55 4.55
CA LYS A 101 -5.74 -10.82 3.72
C LYS A 101 -5.48 -9.41 4.24
N ALA A 102 -6.51 -8.71 4.71
CA ALA A 102 -6.36 -7.39 5.34
C ALA A 102 -5.34 -7.44 6.48
N LYS A 103 -5.53 -8.35 7.44
CA LYS A 103 -4.58 -8.54 8.56
C LYS A 103 -3.17 -8.85 8.10
N TYR A 104 -3.02 -9.71 7.10
CA TYR A 104 -1.71 -10.09 6.59
C TYR A 104 -0.94 -8.87 6.05
N TRP A 105 -1.59 -8.05 5.21
CA TRP A 105 -0.94 -6.88 4.62
C TRP A 105 -0.71 -5.76 5.63
N LEU A 106 -1.68 -5.51 6.52
CA LEU A 106 -1.50 -4.54 7.61
C LEU A 106 -0.36 -4.94 8.55
N LYS A 107 -0.19 -6.24 8.86
CA LYS A 107 0.96 -6.70 9.67
C LYS A 107 2.29 -6.41 9.00
N LYS A 108 2.40 -6.58 7.69
CA LYS A 108 3.62 -6.24 6.94
C LYS A 108 3.92 -4.74 7.00
N ALA A 109 2.92 -3.89 6.82
CA ALA A 109 3.09 -2.44 6.96
C ALA A 109 3.46 -2.05 8.40
N ALA A 110 2.83 -2.65 9.39
CA ALA A 110 3.10 -2.42 10.82
C ALA A 110 4.51 -2.86 11.23
N GLN A 111 5.05 -3.94 10.66
CA GLN A 111 6.45 -4.36 10.87
C GLN A 111 7.46 -3.30 10.39
N LYS A 112 7.06 -2.45 9.45
CA LYS A 112 7.83 -1.29 9.00
C LYS A 112 7.50 0.00 9.77
N ASN A 113 6.94 -0.13 10.97
CA ASN A 113 6.52 0.96 11.84
C ASN A 113 5.51 1.92 11.21
N TYR A 114 4.68 1.44 10.26
CA TYR A 114 3.63 2.28 9.70
C TYR A 114 2.48 2.45 10.71
N THR A 115 2.43 3.61 11.35
CA THR A 115 1.53 3.91 12.49
C THR A 115 0.06 3.61 12.19
N SER A 116 -0.45 4.00 11.02
CA SER A 116 -1.85 3.77 10.67
C SER A 116 -2.18 2.28 10.56
N ALA A 117 -1.25 1.44 10.09
CA ALA A 117 -1.43 -0.01 10.06
C ALA A 117 -1.45 -0.61 11.48
N ILE A 118 -0.59 -0.10 12.39
CA ILE A 118 -0.58 -0.52 13.79
C ILE A 118 -1.90 -0.18 14.47
N LEU A 119 -2.41 1.05 14.27
CA LEU A 119 -3.69 1.49 14.84
C LEU A 119 -4.85 0.65 14.31
N LEU A 120 -4.90 0.41 13.01
CA LEU A 120 -5.96 -0.37 12.39
C LEU A 120 -5.94 -1.85 12.83
N LEU A 121 -4.76 -2.43 13.08
CA LEU A 121 -4.64 -3.77 13.66
C LEU A 121 -5.15 -3.81 15.11
N LYS A 122 -4.85 -2.79 15.92
CA LYS A 122 -5.37 -2.68 17.29
C LYS A 122 -6.89 -2.60 17.29
N GLU A 123 -7.47 -1.79 16.41
CA GLU A 123 -8.92 -1.70 16.23
C GLU A 123 -9.52 -3.08 15.89
N PHE A 124 -8.91 -3.80 14.94
CA PHE A 124 -9.36 -5.15 14.59
C PHE A 124 -9.40 -6.07 15.81
N ASP A 125 -8.35 -6.09 16.63
CA ASP A 125 -8.27 -6.99 17.78
C ASP A 125 -9.18 -6.56 18.95
N ASN A 126 -9.43 -5.25 19.11
CA ASN A 126 -10.38 -4.72 20.10
C ASN A 126 -11.83 -5.15 19.80
N HIS A 127 -12.23 -5.21 18.52
CA HIS A 127 -13.53 -5.76 18.11
C HIS A 127 -13.66 -7.27 18.33
N ARG A 128 -12.58 -7.96 18.72
CA ARG A 128 -12.56 -9.39 19.03
C ARG A 128 -12.69 -9.70 20.52
N GLN A 129 -12.71 -8.68 21.39
CA GLN A 129 -12.98 -8.87 22.82
C GLN A 129 -14.40 -8.40 23.17
N PRO A 130 -15.42 -9.28 23.13
CA PRO A 130 -16.60 -9.05 23.94
C PRO A 130 -16.17 -9.21 25.40
N HIS A 131 -16.14 -8.12 26.15
CA HIS A 131 -16.05 -8.04 27.61
C HIS A 131 -15.85 -9.37 28.36
N GLN A 132 -14.61 -9.86 28.43
CA GLN A 132 -14.22 -10.83 29.44
C GLN A 132 -12.88 -10.39 29.99
N ASN A 133 -12.88 -9.41 30.91
CA ASN A 133 -11.89 -9.24 31.99
C ASN A 133 -12.13 -7.94 32.79
N ARG A 134 -13.32 -7.79 33.38
CA ARG A 134 -13.56 -6.86 34.49
C ARG A 134 -14.54 -7.42 35.53
N THR A 135 -14.43 -8.68 35.88
CA THR A 135 -14.97 -9.19 37.15
C THR A 135 -14.05 -10.31 37.62
N HIS A 136 -13.84 -10.39 38.94
CA HIS A 136 -12.87 -11.27 39.62
C HIS A 136 -11.41 -10.81 39.66
N LYS A 137 -11.21 -9.52 39.97
CA LYS A 137 -10.09 -9.15 40.87
C LYS A 137 -10.51 -8.07 41.87
N THR A 138 -11.45 -8.42 42.73
CA THR A 138 -11.55 -7.83 44.07
C THR A 138 -11.70 -8.98 45.05
N ALA A 139 -10.59 -9.24 45.71
CA ALA A 139 -10.47 -10.14 46.83
C ALA A 139 -11.39 -9.70 47.97
N HIS A 140 -11.90 -10.70 48.68
CA HIS A 140 -12.34 -10.69 50.07
C HIS A 140 -12.10 -9.37 50.83
N HIS A 141 -13.16 -8.59 51.04
CA HIS A 141 -13.27 -7.78 52.25
C HIS A 141 -14.25 -8.48 53.18
N SER A 142 -13.68 -9.05 54.24
CA SER A 142 -14.35 -9.78 55.31
C SER A 142 -15.47 -8.95 55.94
N ILE A 143 -16.70 -9.43 55.85
CA ILE A 143 -17.78 -9.00 56.73
C ILE A 143 -17.47 -9.62 58.09
N LYS A 144 -16.95 -8.80 59.03
CA LYS A 144 -16.96 -9.13 60.45
C LYS A 144 -18.40 -9.08 60.91
N GLU A 145 -18.96 -10.23 61.27
CA GLU A 145 -20.24 -10.30 61.95
C GLU A 145 -20.14 -9.60 63.32
N HIS A 146 -21.16 -8.78 63.57
CA HIS A 146 -21.44 -8.11 64.83
C HIS A 146 -21.72 -9.15 65.92
N LYS A 147 -20.99 -9.07 67.04
CA LYS A 147 -21.40 -9.73 68.28
C LYS A 147 -22.61 -8.98 68.86
N GLY A 148 -23.71 -9.70 69.03
CA GLY A 148 -24.74 -9.45 70.03
C GLY A 148 -24.66 -10.55 71.08
#